data_AF-A0A941ULT3-F1
#
_entry.id   AF-A0A941ULT3-F1
#
_cell.length_a   1.000
_cell.length_b   1.000
_cell.length_c   1.000
_cell.angle_alpha   90.00
_cell.angle_beta   90.00
_cell.angle_gamma   90.00
#
_symmetry.space_group_name_H-M   'P 1'
#
loop_
_entity.id
_entity.type
_entity.pdbx_description
1 polymer ?
#
loop_
_entity_poly.entity_id
_entity_poly.type
_entity_poly.pdbx_seq_one_letter_code
_entity_poly.pdbx_strand_id
1 'polypeptide(L)'
;MEKKPFLKHWAKLRVNQKLAPKAVRYTHEGSTYAEDGVRITGSKAFVDSVLSRLKDLLRFESDETRLQVVYKKSVDRGSGKTLASYNCYVQVHARGGGLAKKKAKKKEKNKK
;
A
#
# COMPACT_ATOMS: atom_id res chain seq x y z
N MET A 1 -3.91 9.29 -19.88
CA MET A 1 -3.06 10.51 -19.87
C MET A 1 -1.77 10.20 -20.60
N GLU A 2 -1.30 11.08 -21.48
CA GLU A 2 -0.02 10.90 -22.18
C GLU A 2 1.20 11.26 -21.31
N LYS A 3 2.38 10.73 -21.66
CA LYS A 3 3.64 10.87 -20.86
C LYS A 3 4.03 12.34 -20.62
N LYS A 4 4.05 13.17 -21.66
CA LYS A 4 4.54 14.56 -21.56
C LYS A 4 3.66 15.44 -20.66
N PRO A 5 2.32 15.43 -20.80
CA PRO A 5 1.43 16.08 -19.82
C PRO A 5 1.60 15.54 -18.39
N PHE A 6 1.76 14.22 -18.22
CA PHE A 6 1.93 13.63 -16.89
C PHE A 6 3.21 14.10 -16.20
N LEU A 7 4.34 14.15 -16.89
CA LEU A 7 5.61 14.64 -16.33
C LEU A 7 5.50 16.11 -15.89
N LYS A 8 4.80 16.96 -16.67
CA LYS A 8 4.52 18.35 -16.29
C LYS A 8 3.64 18.44 -15.04
N HIS A 9 2.66 17.54 -14.91
CA HIS A 9 1.82 17.48 -13.73
C HIS A 9 2.63 17.04 -12.49
N TRP A 10 3.41 15.96 -12.61
CA TRP A 10 4.25 15.45 -11.52
C TRP A 10 5.21 16.54 -11.01
N ALA A 11 5.89 17.26 -11.90
CA ALA A 11 6.81 18.34 -11.52
C ALA A 11 6.15 19.48 -10.71
N LYS A 12 4.83 19.61 -10.77
CA LYS A 12 4.05 20.63 -10.03
C LYS A 12 3.47 20.11 -8.72
N LEU A 13 3.59 18.81 -8.42
CA LEU A 13 3.10 18.25 -7.15
C LEU A 13 3.85 18.87 -5.98
N ARG A 14 3.13 19.11 -4.88
CA ARG A 14 3.76 19.58 -3.65
C ARG A 14 4.62 18.45 -3.08
N VAL A 15 5.83 18.76 -2.65
CA VAL A 15 6.65 17.81 -1.90
C VAL A 15 5.97 17.46 -0.58
N ASN A 16 6.17 16.22 -0.10
CA ASN A 16 5.68 15.73 1.19
C ASN A 16 4.17 15.88 1.40
N GLN A 17 3.37 15.67 0.34
CA GLN A 17 1.92 15.57 0.49
C GLN A 17 1.56 14.43 1.45
N LYS A 18 0.60 14.69 2.35
CA LYS A 18 0.12 13.70 3.31
C LYS A 18 -0.50 12.52 2.55
N LEU A 19 0.02 11.32 2.81
CA LEU A 19 -0.57 10.08 2.29
C LEU A 19 -1.94 9.83 2.91
N ALA A 20 -2.92 9.49 2.07
CA ALA A 20 -4.28 9.15 2.48
C ALA A 20 -4.82 7.94 1.67
N PRO A 21 -4.15 6.77 1.72
CA PRO A 21 -4.59 5.58 1.01
C PRO A 21 -5.94 5.10 1.55
N LYS A 22 -6.83 4.68 0.64
CA LYS A 22 -8.05 3.96 1.00
C LYS A 22 -7.69 2.52 1.35
N ALA A 23 -8.07 2.11 2.56
CA ALA A 23 -7.80 0.76 3.02
C ALA A 23 -8.65 -0.25 2.23
N VAL A 24 -8.00 -1.30 1.70
CA VAL A 24 -8.67 -2.45 1.10
C VAL A 24 -9.62 -3.06 2.14
N ARG A 25 -10.86 -3.30 1.74
CA ARG A 25 -11.89 -3.82 2.65
C ARG A 25 -11.49 -5.21 3.15
N TYR A 26 -11.85 -5.50 4.40
CA TYR A 26 -11.56 -6.81 5.00
C TYR A 26 -12.23 -7.96 4.23
N THR A 27 -13.46 -7.75 3.77
CA THR A 27 -14.24 -8.70 2.98
C THR A 27 -13.95 -8.61 1.49
N HIS A 28 -12.83 -8.01 1.09
CA HIS A 28 -12.47 -7.91 -0.33
C HIS A 28 -12.08 -9.28 -0.85
N GLU A 29 -12.71 -9.69 -1.94
CA GLU A 29 -12.42 -10.94 -2.63
C GLU A 29 -11.84 -10.64 -4.01
N GLY A 30 -10.92 -11.49 -4.46
CA GLY A 30 -10.25 -11.33 -5.73
C GLY A 30 -9.08 -10.34 -5.71
N SER A 31 -8.81 -9.75 -6.87
CA SER A 31 -7.61 -8.94 -7.12
C SER A 31 -7.67 -7.58 -6.40
N THR A 32 -6.58 -7.20 -5.72
CA THR A 32 -6.40 -5.87 -5.12
C THR A 32 -5.62 -4.91 -6.02
N TYR A 33 -5.40 -5.26 -7.29
CA TYR A 33 -4.64 -4.42 -8.23
C TYR A 33 -5.30 -3.07 -8.55
N ALA A 34 -6.62 -2.98 -8.39
CA ALA A 34 -7.37 -1.74 -8.60
C ALA A 34 -7.44 -0.84 -7.35
N GLU A 35 -6.87 -1.30 -6.23
CA GLU A 35 -6.89 -0.59 -4.95
C GLU A 35 -5.61 0.23 -4.74
N ASP A 36 -5.67 1.19 -3.80
CA ASP A 36 -4.53 2.06 -3.50
C ASP A 36 -3.31 1.25 -3.02
N GLY A 37 -2.20 1.38 -3.74
CA GLY A 37 -0.98 0.63 -3.47
C GLY A 37 0.23 1.18 -4.20
N VAL A 38 1.41 0.80 -3.71
CA VAL A 38 2.68 1.12 -4.37
C VAL A 38 3.40 -0.18 -4.71
N ARG A 39 3.85 -0.28 -5.96
CA ARG A 39 4.76 -1.34 -6.42
C ARG A 39 6.08 -0.71 -6.83
N ILE A 40 7.17 -1.19 -6.25
CA ILE A 40 8.53 -0.75 -6.52
C ILE A 40 9.32 -1.95 -7.02
N THR A 41 9.94 -1.82 -8.17
CA THR A 41 10.80 -2.85 -8.76
C THR A 41 12.17 -2.27 -9.06
N GLY A 42 13.23 -2.99 -8.70
CA GLY A 42 14.59 -2.52 -8.94
C GLY A 42 15.64 -3.28 -8.13
N SER A 43 16.84 -2.73 -8.02
CA SER A 43 17.86 -3.25 -7.11
C SER A 43 17.42 -3.08 -5.64
N LYS A 44 18.02 -3.85 -4.73
CA LYS A 44 17.73 -3.73 -3.29
C LYS A 44 17.95 -2.30 -2.79
N ALA A 45 19.09 -1.70 -3.12
CA ALA A 45 19.45 -0.33 -2.72
C ALA A 45 18.46 0.73 -3.22
N PHE A 46 17.96 0.57 -4.46
CA PHE A 46 16.94 1.45 -5.01
C PHE A 46 15.61 1.31 -4.28
N VAL A 47 15.15 0.08 -4.05
CA VAL A 47 13.91 -0.19 -3.29
C VAL A 47 13.98 0.41 -1.90
N ASP A 48 15.07 0.16 -1.17
CA ASP A 48 15.30 0.71 0.17
C ASP A 48 15.29 2.26 0.16
N SER A 49 15.89 2.87 -0.85
CA SER A 49 15.89 4.33 -1.04
C SER A 49 14.48 4.89 -1.28
N VAL A 50 13.62 4.19 -2.02
CA VAL A 50 12.24 4.63 -2.20
C VAL A 50 11.44 4.45 -0.91
N LEU A 51 11.57 3.29 -0.24
CA LEU A 51 10.89 3.01 1.03
C LEU A 51 11.30 3.99 2.14
N SER A 52 12.54 4.48 2.14
CA SER A 52 13.00 5.48 3.11
C SER A 52 12.22 6.80 3.01
N ARG A 53 11.65 7.11 1.84
CA ARG A 53 10.81 8.28 1.55
C ARG A 53 9.32 8.02 1.78
N LEU A 54 8.92 6.75 1.93
CA LEU A 54 7.54 6.31 2.14
C LEU A 54 7.27 5.82 3.56
N LYS A 55 8.13 6.17 4.53
CA LYS A 55 7.97 5.79 5.95
C LYS A 55 6.66 6.26 6.55
N ASP A 56 6.04 7.29 5.98
CA ASP A 56 4.70 7.73 6.35
C ASP A 56 3.64 6.64 6.25
N LEU A 57 3.84 5.61 5.41
CA LEU A 57 2.95 4.46 5.33
C LEU A 57 2.92 3.64 6.63
N LEU A 58 3.98 3.65 7.44
CA LEU A 58 4.07 2.88 8.68
C LEU A 58 2.99 3.28 9.70
N ARG A 59 2.47 4.52 9.62
CA ARG A 59 1.36 4.97 10.49
C ARG A 59 0.04 4.21 10.25
N PHE A 60 -0.10 3.55 9.10
CA PHE A 60 -1.28 2.75 8.77
C PHE A 60 -1.16 1.30 9.24
N GLU A 61 -0.08 0.94 9.93
CA GLU A 61 -0.02 -0.26 10.76
C GLU A 61 -0.58 0.07 12.14
N SER A 62 -1.79 -0.40 12.44
CA SER A 62 -2.54 -0.05 13.65
C SER A 62 -3.53 -1.16 14.07
N ASP A 63 -4.36 -0.90 15.07
CA ASP A 63 -5.49 -1.79 15.43
C ASP A 63 -6.60 -1.85 14.36
N GLU A 64 -6.77 -0.76 13.60
CA GLU A 64 -7.85 -0.66 12.59
C GLU A 64 -7.39 -1.10 11.20
N THR A 65 -6.10 -0.97 10.90
CA THR A 65 -5.52 -1.19 9.58
C THR A 65 -4.20 -1.94 9.67
N ARG A 66 -3.79 -2.61 8.60
CA ARG A 66 -2.50 -3.30 8.49
C ARG A 66 -1.83 -2.97 7.16
N LEU A 67 -0.52 -3.03 7.13
CA LEU A 67 0.25 -3.03 5.88
C LEU A 67 0.36 -4.46 5.36
N GLN A 68 -0.19 -4.70 4.17
CA GLN A 68 0.16 -5.88 3.40
C GLN A 68 1.43 -5.57 2.62
N VAL A 69 2.52 -6.24 3.00
CA VAL A 69 3.85 -6.06 2.39
C VAL A 69 4.29 -7.36 1.74
N VAL A 70 4.74 -7.27 0.50
CA VAL A 70 5.46 -8.35 -0.18
C VAL A 70 6.80 -7.79 -0.62
N TYR A 71 7.90 -8.31 -0.07
CA TYR A 71 9.25 -7.93 -0.50
C TYR A 71 10.06 -9.19 -0.82
N LYS A 72 10.33 -9.42 -2.10
CA LYS A 72 11.03 -10.63 -2.56
C LYS A 72 11.94 -10.35 -3.75
N LYS A 73 12.96 -11.19 -3.91
CA LYS A 73 13.72 -11.24 -5.17
C LYS A 73 12.79 -11.64 -6.31
N SER A 74 12.98 -10.99 -7.45
CA SER A 74 12.27 -11.34 -8.68
C SER A 74 12.79 -12.67 -9.21
N VAL A 75 11.91 -13.43 -9.83
CA VAL A 75 12.26 -14.62 -10.59
C VAL A 75 11.89 -14.38 -12.04
N ASP A 76 12.75 -14.80 -12.96
CA ASP A 76 12.41 -14.84 -14.37
C ASP A 76 11.35 -15.91 -14.61
N ARG A 77 10.27 -15.56 -15.32
CA ARG A 77 9.12 -16.45 -15.49
C ARG A 77 9.39 -17.58 -16.48
N GLY A 78 10.28 -17.36 -17.45
CA GLY A 78 10.62 -18.38 -18.45
C GLY A 78 11.61 -19.42 -17.92
N SER A 79 12.63 -18.97 -17.21
CA SER A 79 13.74 -19.82 -16.74
C SER A 79 13.66 -20.21 -15.27
N GLY A 80 12.78 -19.59 -14.47
CA GLY A 80 12.69 -19.79 -13.02
C GLY A 80 13.90 -19.26 -12.23
N LYS A 81 14.88 -18.66 -12.90
CA LYS A 81 16.11 -18.17 -12.25
C LYS A 81 15.83 -16.92 -11.43
N THR A 82 16.49 -16.84 -10.28
CA THR A 82 16.44 -15.64 -9.43
C THR A 82 17.19 -14.49 -10.10
N LEU A 83 16.58 -13.32 -10.14
CA LEU A 83 17.17 -12.10 -10.67
C LEU A 83 17.84 -11.27 -9.56
N ALA A 84 18.72 -10.35 -9.95
CA ALA A 84 19.29 -9.34 -9.04
C ALA A 84 18.27 -8.25 -8.65
N SER A 85 17.09 -8.22 -9.28
CA SER A 85 16.02 -7.29 -8.97
C SER A 85 15.09 -7.83 -7.88
N TYR A 86 14.39 -6.91 -7.22
CA TYR A 86 13.40 -7.20 -6.20
C TYR A 86 12.07 -6.55 -6.60
N ASN A 87 10.96 -7.14 -6.14
CA ASN A 87 9.66 -6.50 -6.12
C ASN A 87 9.26 -6.22 -4.67
N CYS A 88 8.86 -4.98 -4.40
CA CYS A 88 8.21 -4.56 -3.17
C CYS A 88 6.80 -4.07 -3.48
N TYR A 89 5.81 -4.65 -2.82
CA TYR A 89 4.42 -4.21 -2.89
C TYR A 89 3.97 -3.81 -1.49
N VAL A 90 3.32 -2.65 -1.38
CA VAL A 90 2.75 -2.16 -0.13
C VAL A 90 1.32 -1.70 -0.38
N GLN A 91 0.37 -2.25 0.37
CA GLN A 91 -1.04 -1.85 0.39
C GLN A 91 -1.53 -1.73 1.83
N VAL A 92 -2.51 -0.84 2.06
CA VAL A 92 -3.17 -0.72 3.36
C VAL A 92 -4.46 -1.55 3.34
N HIS A 93 -4.63 -2.43 4.31
CA HIS A 93 -5.83 -3.26 4.47
C HIS A 93 -6.54 -2.92 5.77
N ALA A 94 -7.87 -2.97 5.79
CA ALA A 94 -8.63 -2.93 7.02
C ALA A 94 -8.42 -4.23 7.83
N ARG A 95 -8.25 -4.10 9.14
CA ARG A 95 -8.29 -5.24 10.07
C ARG A 95 -9.74 -5.54 10.42
N GLY A 96 -10.14 -6.81 10.34
CA GLY A 96 -11.52 -7.22 10.64
C GLY A 96 -12.02 -6.84 12.04
N GLY A 97 -11.11 -6.68 13.01
CA GLY A 97 -11.44 -6.33 14.40
C GLY A 97 -11.98 -4.90 14.59
N GLY A 98 -11.58 -3.93 13.75
CA GLY A 98 -12.04 -2.53 13.89
C GLY A 98 -13.54 -2.36 13.60
N LEU A 99 -14.08 -3.13 12.65
CA LEU A 99 -15.51 -3.17 12.34
C LEU A 99 -16.33 -3.79 13.49
N ALA A 100 -15.79 -4.80 14.19
CA ALA A 100 -16.43 -5.39 15.36
C ALA A 100 -16.52 -4.38 16.52
N LYS A 101 -15.42 -3.64 16.79
CA LYS A 101 -15.39 -2.58 17.82
C LYS A 101 -16.31 -1.40 17.47
N LYS A 102 -16.39 -0.98 16.20
CA LYS A 102 -17.32 0.08 15.74
C LYS A 102 -18.80 -0.34 15.84
N LYS A 103 -19.13 -1.61 15.52
CA LYS A 103 -20.48 -2.17 15.73
C LYS A 103 -20.86 -2.23 17.22
N ALA A 104 -19.93 -2.60 18.11
CA ALA A 104 -20.15 -2.62 19.55
C ALA A 104 -20.45 -1.22 20.11
N LYS A 105 -19.62 -0.21 19.78
CA LYS A 105 -19.84 1.19 20.18
C LYS A 105 -21.15 1.79 19.65
N LYS A 106 -21.57 1.42 18.43
CA LYS A 106 -22.86 1.89 17.87
C LYS A 106 -24.06 1.29 18.60
N LYS A 107 -23.99 0.02 19.02
CA LYS A 107 -25.06 -0.61 19.83
C LYS A 107 -25.18 0.01 21.23
N GLU A 108 -24.06 0.43 21.82
CA GLU A 108 -24.03 1.04 23.15
C GLU A 108 -24.58 2.48 23.17
N LYS A 109 -24.33 3.25 22.10
CA LYS A 109 -24.93 4.60 21.91
C LYS A 109 -26.44 4.59 21.65
N ASN A 110 -26.98 3.52 21.09
CA ASN A 110 -28.42 3.37 20.82
C ASN A 110 -29.20 2.78 22.02
N LYS A 111 -28.54 2.51 23.16
CA LYS A 111 -29.13 2.00 24.39
C LYS A 111 -29.25 3.05 25.51
N LYS A 112 -28.85 4.30 25.23
CA LYS A 112 -29.08 5.49 26.08
C LYS A 112 -30.00 6.43 25.32
#